data_AF-A0A418XVV7-F1
#
_entry.id   AF-A0A418XVV7-F1
#
_cell.length_a   1.000
_cell.length_b   1.000
_cell.length_c   1.000
_cell.angle_alpha   90.00
_cell.angle_beta   90.00
_cell.angle_gamma   90.00
#
_symmetry.space_group_name_H-M   'P 1'
#
loop_
_entity.id
_entity.type
_entity.pdbx_description
1 polymer ?
#
loop_
_entity_poly.entity_id
_entity_poly.type
_entity_poly.pdbx_seq_one_letter_code
_entity_poly.pdbx_strand_id
1 'polypeptide(L)'
;MISVAEASGGFPALTRMYKRLVNDFISQLPIQPQTLPLVPTEDAFKHGMCGDTTYVVKGGMLGMRCREKKLFIWDEGDMILPDAGNGEVTYYAESAVLLAAYPTVKLVEAVIADAQLAKLWTRILTTQQGILVRLLSAHMPEESFTTTGFAYFEPGDIIIRQGEPADYVFSLFEGDADVVVDNVVVGSVSEGEVVGAIALLTHSPRSATVRAKSRCSVVKVPKHQFKDLIRTNPGMIHSLLSDMARQIKTLNGQVVELSA
;
A
#
# COMPACT_ATOMS: atom_id res chain seq x y z
N MET A 1 -23.52 3.57 -2.55
CA MET A 1 -22.35 2.70 -2.63
C MET A 1 -21.73 2.74 -1.26
N ILE A 2 -21.73 1.61 -0.58
CA ILE A 2 -21.28 1.45 0.79
C ILE A 2 -20.04 0.56 0.73
N SER A 3 -18.93 1.04 1.29
CA SER A 3 -17.79 0.15 1.54
C SER A 3 -18.11 -0.67 2.78
N VAL A 4 -17.74 -1.96 2.76
CA VAL A 4 -17.92 -2.86 3.92
C VAL A 4 -17.04 -2.44 5.11
N ALA A 5 -16.02 -1.61 4.86
CA ALA A 5 -15.19 -1.01 5.88
C ALA A 5 -15.52 0.49 5.97
N GLU A 6 -16.35 0.86 6.95
CA GLU A 6 -16.67 2.24 7.27
C GLU A 6 -15.40 2.98 7.72
N ALA A 7 -14.88 3.90 6.90
CA ALA A 7 -13.79 4.75 7.36
C ALA A 7 -13.71 6.08 6.58
N SER A 8 -13.86 7.17 7.33
CA SER A 8 -13.44 8.57 7.08
C SER A 8 -14.57 9.61 6.98
N GLY A 9 -14.32 10.78 7.60
CA GLY A 9 -15.21 11.94 7.58
C GLY A 9 -15.40 12.49 6.17
N GLY A 10 -16.64 12.86 5.82
CA GLY A 10 -17.01 13.42 4.51
C GLY A 10 -17.57 12.41 3.50
N PHE A 11 -17.42 11.11 3.76
CA PHE A 11 -17.99 10.04 2.93
C PHE A 11 -19.52 10.15 2.73
N PRO A 12 -20.34 10.43 3.78
CA PRO A 12 -21.78 10.50 3.63
C PRO A 12 -22.26 11.64 2.71
N ALA A 13 -21.54 12.77 2.69
CA ALA A 13 -21.89 13.90 1.84
C ALA A 13 -21.63 13.62 0.36
N LEU A 14 -20.49 12.98 0.05
CA LEU A 14 -20.15 12.55 -1.31
C LEU A 14 -21.09 11.46 -1.81
N THR A 15 -21.43 10.47 -0.97
CA THR A 15 -22.39 9.42 -1.35
C THR A 15 -23.78 10.01 -1.65
N ARG A 16 -24.25 10.98 -0.85
CA ARG A 16 -25.52 11.68 -1.14
C ARG A 16 -25.46 12.48 -2.45
N MET A 17 -24.36 13.17 -2.69
CA MET A 17 -24.16 13.91 -3.95
C MET A 17 -24.13 12.97 -5.15
N TYR A 18 -23.41 11.85 -5.04
CA TYR A 18 -23.34 10.81 -6.06
C TYR A 18 -24.74 10.28 -6.40
N LYS A 19 -25.52 9.84 -5.39
CA LYS A 19 -26.88 9.32 -5.62
C LYS A 19 -27.79 10.34 -6.30
N ARG A 20 -27.69 11.62 -5.93
CA ARG A 20 -28.44 12.69 -6.60
C ARG A 20 -28.05 12.81 -8.07
N LEU A 21 -26.75 12.84 -8.36
CA LEU A 21 -26.25 12.92 -9.74
C LEU A 21 -26.71 11.73 -10.60
N VAL A 22 -26.65 10.51 -10.04
CA VAL A 22 -27.16 9.31 -10.73
C VAL A 22 -28.65 9.45 -11.01
N ASN A 23 -29.44 9.87 -10.03
CA ASN A 23 -30.88 10.06 -10.23
C ASN A 23 -31.19 11.11 -11.32
N ASP A 24 -30.52 12.27 -11.26
CA ASP A 24 -30.69 13.34 -12.24
C ASP A 24 -30.31 12.84 -13.65
N PHE A 25 -29.20 12.11 -13.77
CA PHE A 25 -28.74 11.51 -15.02
C PHE A 25 -29.75 10.50 -15.59
N ILE A 26 -30.19 9.54 -14.77
CA ILE A 26 -31.14 8.52 -15.20
C ILE A 26 -32.49 9.11 -15.60
N SER A 27 -32.95 10.16 -14.91
CA SER A 27 -34.22 10.84 -15.24
C SER A 27 -34.22 11.55 -16.60
N GLN A 28 -33.03 11.86 -17.13
CA GLN A 28 -32.85 12.58 -18.39
C GLN A 28 -32.41 11.67 -19.54
N LEU A 29 -32.14 10.38 -19.27
CA LEU A 29 -31.74 9.45 -20.33
C LEU A 29 -32.90 9.20 -21.32
N PRO A 30 -32.65 9.32 -22.63
CA PRO A 30 -33.64 9.03 -23.66
C PRO A 30 -33.83 7.52 -23.92
N ILE A 31 -33.14 6.67 -23.17
CA ILE A 31 -33.14 5.21 -23.32
C ILE A 31 -33.89 4.54 -22.17
N GLN A 32 -34.72 3.57 -22.50
CA GLN A 32 -35.40 2.75 -21.49
C GLN A 32 -34.50 1.60 -21.04
N PRO A 33 -34.36 1.35 -19.73
CA PRO A 33 -33.62 0.20 -19.25
C PRO A 33 -34.37 -1.11 -19.48
N GLN A 34 -33.62 -2.19 -19.64
CA GLN A 34 -34.16 -3.53 -19.44
C GLN A 34 -34.19 -3.85 -17.95
N THR A 35 -35.30 -4.40 -17.46
CA THR A 35 -35.37 -4.85 -16.07
C THR A 35 -34.71 -6.21 -15.92
N LEU A 36 -33.78 -6.34 -14.97
CA LEU A 36 -33.08 -7.58 -14.65
C LEU A 36 -33.28 -7.92 -13.16
N PRO A 37 -34.19 -8.86 -12.84
CA PRO A 37 -34.29 -9.41 -11.49
C PRO A 37 -33.19 -10.45 -11.26
N LEU A 38 -32.47 -10.32 -10.15
CA LEU A 38 -31.50 -11.29 -9.68
C LEU A 38 -32.05 -12.01 -8.45
N VAL A 39 -31.99 -13.34 -8.48
CA VAL A 39 -32.15 -14.18 -7.30
C VAL A 39 -30.87 -14.14 -6.45
N PRO A 40 -30.92 -14.54 -5.15
CA PRO A 40 -29.71 -14.70 -4.36
C PRO A 40 -28.69 -15.57 -5.09
N THR A 41 -27.47 -15.07 -5.24
CA THR A 41 -26.42 -15.72 -6.04
C THR A 41 -25.03 -15.28 -5.59
N GLU A 42 -24.06 -16.17 -5.72
CA GLU A 42 -22.63 -15.86 -5.50
C GLU A 42 -21.97 -15.23 -6.73
N ASP A 43 -22.61 -15.28 -7.90
CA ASP A 43 -22.04 -14.80 -9.16
C ASP A 43 -23.13 -14.34 -10.15
N ALA A 44 -23.45 -13.05 -10.12
CA ALA A 44 -24.48 -12.44 -10.92
C ALA A 44 -24.19 -12.45 -12.44
N PHE A 45 -22.93 -12.65 -12.87
CA PHE A 45 -22.62 -12.85 -14.29
C PHE A 45 -23.26 -14.13 -14.83
N LYS A 46 -23.44 -15.16 -13.99
CA LYS A 46 -24.17 -16.39 -14.35
C LYS A 46 -25.68 -16.20 -14.41
N HIS A 47 -26.17 -15.06 -13.95
CA HIS A 47 -27.60 -14.72 -13.88
C HIS A 47 -27.96 -13.50 -14.73
N GLY A 48 -27.16 -13.22 -15.77
CA GLY A 48 -27.49 -12.25 -16.80
C GLY A 48 -26.81 -10.88 -16.66
N MET A 49 -26.01 -10.64 -15.60
CA MET A 49 -25.09 -9.51 -15.63
C MET A 49 -23.97 -9.76 -16.65
N CYS A 50 -23.39 -8.69 -17.17
CA CYS A 50 -22.30 -8.72 -18.16
C CYS A 50 -21.48 -7.42 -18.13
N GLY A 51 -20.24 -7.49 -18.61
CA GLY A 51 -19.28 -6.37 -18.55
C GLY A 51 -19.59 -5.20 -19.51
N ASP A 52 -20.41 -5.43 -20.53
CA ASP A 52 -20.78 -4.45 -21.56
C ASP A 52 -22.10 -3.72 -21.26
N THR A 53 -22.58 -3.81 -20.02
CA THR A 53 -23.84 -3.21 -19.58
C THR A 53 -23.66 -2.46 -18.27
N THR A 54 -24.19 -1.24 -18.21
CA THR A 54 -24.24 -0.43 -17.00
C THR A 54 -25.54 -0.72 -16.27
N TYR A 55 -25.47 -0.94 -14.96
CA TYR A 55 -26.64 -1.27 -14.14
C TYR A 55 -26.95 -0.16 -13.14
N VAL A 56 -28.22 -0.01 -12.79
CA VAL A 56 -28.65 0.81 -11.65
C VAL A 56 -29.49 -0.04 -10.72
N VAL A 57 -29.17 -0.04 -9.43
CA VAL A 57 -29.94 -0.77 -8.43
C VAL A 57 -31.28 -0.07 -8.21
N LYS A 58 -32.36 -0.77 -8.51
CA LYS A 58 -33.75 -0.33 -8.29
C LYS A 58 -34.34 -0.87 -6.99
N GLY A 59 -33.74 -1.91 -6.42
CA GLY A 59 -34.12 -2.45 -5.12
C GLY A 59 -33.21 -3.60 -4.70
N GLY A 60 -33.02 -3.78 -3.39
CA GLY A 60 -32.10 -4.77 -2.83
C GLY A 60 -30.65 -4.26 -2.75
N MET A 61 -29.72 -5.17 -2.48
CA MET A 61 -28.28 -4.87 -2.36
C MET A 61 -27.46 -5.85 -3.18
N LEU A 62 -26.52 -5.32 -3.98
CA LEU A 62 -25.56 -6.11 -4.76
C LEU A 62 -24.16 -5.89 -4.19
N GLY A 63 -23.45 -6.95 -3.87
CA GLY A 63 -22.06 -6.91 -3.42
C GLY A 63 -21.07 -7.18 -4.57
N MET A 64 -19.85 -6.69 -4.41
CA MET A 64 -18.69 -7.08 -5.22
C MET A 64 -17.65 -7.77 -4.35
N ARG A 65 -17.05 -8.80 -4.92
CA ARG A 65 -15.90 -9.51 -4.39
C ARG A 65 -14.76 -9.46 -5.41
N CYS A 66 -13.55 -9.21 -4.95
CA CYS A 66 -12.34 -9.43 -5.74
C CYS A 66 -11.59 -10.59 -5.09
N ARG A 67 -11.47 -11.72 -5.80
CA ARG A 67 -11.02 -13.00 -5.24
C ARG A 67 -11.86 -13.40 -4.02
N GLU A 68 -11.30 -13.44 -2.83
CA GLU A 68 -12.01 -13.76 -1.57
C GLU A 68 -12.46 -12.53 -0.78
N LYS A 69 -12.04 -11.32 -1.18
CA LYS A 69 -12.28 -10.09 -0.41
C LYS A 69 -13.55 -9.41 -0.88
N LYS A 70 -14.52 -9.27 0.03
CA LYS A 70 -15.70 -8.40 -0.15
C LYS A 70 -15.25 -6.93 -0.10
N LEU A 71 -15.59 -6.14 -1.13
CA LEU A 71 -15.10 -4.75 -1.26
C LEU A 71 -16.22 -3.72 -1.17
N PHE A 72 -17.23 -3.86 -2.04
CA PHE A 72 -18.31 -2.88 -2.21
C PHE A 72 -19.66 -3.54 -2.06
N ILE A 73 -20.62 -2.77 -1.57
CA ILE A 73 -22.05 -3.07 -1.63
C ILE A 73 -22.74 -1.86 -2.26
N TRP A 74 -23.55 -2.12 -3.28
CA TRP A 74 -24.42 -1.13 -3.90
C TRP A 74 -25.85 -1.36 -3.43
N ASP A 75 -26.51 -0.26 -3.11
CA ASP A 75 -27.91 -0.21 -2.69
C ASP A 75 -28.70 0.67 -3.67
N GLU A 76 -29.99 0.83 -3.40
CA GLU A 76 -30.90 1.55 -4.30
C GLU A 76 -30.39 2.94 -4.71
N GLY A 77 -30.45 3.22 -6.01
CA GLY A 77 -30.00 4.47 -6.62
C GLY A 77 -28.52 4.48 -7.01
N ASP A 78 -27.77 3.43 -6.72
CA ASP A 78 -26.40 3.32 -7.17
C ASP A 78 -26.27 2.81 -8.61
N MET A 79 -25.26 3.33 -9.30
CA MET A 79 -24.85 2.86 -10.62
C MET A 79 -23.64 1.93 -10.51
N ILE A 80 -23.71 0.83 -11.24
CA ILE A 80 -22.67 -0.20 -11.33
C ILE A 80 -22.16 -0.20 -12.77
N LEU A 81 -20.84 -0.04 -12.90
CA LEU A 81 -20.09 -0.21 -14.13
C LEU A 81 -19.27 -1.48 -13.93
N PRO A 82 -19.76 -2.66 -14.39
CA PRO A 82 -19.09 -3.91 -14.09
C PRO A 82 -17.69 -3.94 -14.70
N ASP A 83 -16.77 -4.54 -13.97
CA ASP A 83 -15.43 -4.82 -14.46
C ASP A 83 -15.50 -5.76 -15.67
N ALA A 84 -14.96 -5.31 -16.80
CA ALA A 84 -14.80 -6.10 -18.03
C ALA A 84 -13.41 -6.76 -18.12
N GLY A 85 -12.70 -6.83 -16.99
CA GLY A 85 -11.35 -7.35 -16.86
C GLY A 85 -11.25 -8.88 -16.92
N ASN A 86 -10.23 -9.42 -16.26
CA ASN A 86 -9.78 -10.81 -16.36
C ASN A 86 -10.62 -11.83 -15.55
N GLY A 87 -11.80 -11.44 -15.04
CA GLY A 87 -12.69 -12.32 -14.27
C GLY A 87 -12.32 -12.51 -12.80
N GLU A 88 -11.37 -11.73 -12.25
CA GLU A 88 -11.05 -11.76 -10.82
C GLU A 88 -12.12 -11.12 -9.92
N VAL A 89 -13.01 -10.34 -10.54
CA VAL A 89 -14.11 -9.63 -9.88
C VAL A 89 -15.42 -10.37 -10.12
N THR A 90 -16.13 -10.68 -9.04
CA THR A 90 -17.47 -11.27 -9.07
C THR A 90 -18.47 -10.39 -8.32
N TYR A 91 -19.74 -10.49 -8.72
CA TYR A 91 -20.84 -9.76 -8.11
C TYR A 91 -21.77 -10.76 -7.44
N TYR A 92 -22.16 -10.53 -6.20
CA TYR A 92 -23.00 -11.45 -5.42
C TYR A 92 -24.20 -10.72 -4.85
N ALA A 93 -25.26 -11.46 -4.55
CA ALA A 93 -26.48 -10.96 -3.94
C ALA A 93 -26.93 -11.95 -2.85
N GLU A 94 -27.03 -11.48 -1.61
CA GLU A 94 -27.50 -12.31 -0.47
C GLU A 94 -29.03 -12.40 -0.43
N SER A 95 -29.71 -11.51 -1.14
CA SER A 95 -31.18 -11.43 -1.26
C SER A 95 -31.55 -11.04 -2.69
N ALA A 96 -32.84 -11.05 -3.02
CA ALA A 96 -33.28 -10.64 -4.36
C ALA A 96 -32.89 -9.17 -4.65
N VAL A 97 -32.41 -8.91 -5.85
CA VAL A 97 -32.00 -7.57 -6.32
C VAL A 97 -32.72 -7.25 -7.62
N LEU A 98 -33.17 -6.02 -7.78
CA LEU A 98 -33.73 -5.52 -9.02
C LEU A 98 -32.75 -4.54 -9.65
N LEU A 99 -32.32 -4.82 -10.88
CA LEU A 99 -31.43 -3.97 -11.65
C LEU A 99 -32.16 -3.39 -12.87
N ALA A 100 -31.85 -2.12 -13.17
CA ALA A 100 -32.12 -1.50 -14.45
C ALA A 100 -30.84 -1.58 -15.30
N ALA A 101 -30.90 -2.30 -16.42
CA ALA A 101 -29.78 -2.59 -17.30
C ALA A 101 -29.79 -1.66 -18.53
N TYR A 102 -28.67 -0.98 -18.76
CA TYR A 102 -28.44 -0.07 -19.87
C TYR A 102 -27.23 -0.57 -20.68
N PRO A 103 -27.41 -1.03 -21.93
CA PRO A 103 -26.29 -1.42 -22.77
C PRO A 103 -25.28 -0.28 -22.87
N THR A 104 -24.02 -0.53 -22.53
CA THR A 104 -23.01 0.53 -22.34
C THR A 104 -22.81 1.34 -23.61
N VAL A 105 -22.83 0.70 -24.78
CA VAL A 105 -22.71 1.40 -26.08
C VAL A 105 -23.84 2.42 -26.25
N LYS A 106 -25.11 2.02 -26.05
CA LYS A 106 -26.26 2.92 -26.18
C LYS A 106 -26.25 4.04 -25.14
N LEU A 107 -25.81 3.72 -23.93
CA LEU A 107 -25.68 4.71 -22.87
C LEU A 107 -24.65 5.78 -23.25
N VAL A 108 -23.47 5.37 -23.71
CA VAL A 108 -22.39 6.28 -24.13
C VAL A 108 -22.80 7.12 -25.33
N GLU A 109 -23.48 6.54 -26.33
CA GLU A 109 -24.04 7.29 -27.47
C GLU A 109 -24.99 8.39 -27.01
N ALA A 110 -25.91 8.09 -26.07
CA ALA A 110 -26.82 9.08 -25.50
C ALA A 110 -26.08 10.18 -24.72
N VAL A 111 -25.04 9.81 -23.97
CA VAL A 111 -24.20 10.77 -23.22
C VAL A 111 -23.45 11.71 -24.15
N ILE A 112 -22.88 11.21 -25.24
CA ILE A 112 -22.12 12.03 -26.20
C ILE A 112 -23.04 12.94 -27.00
N ALA A 113 -24.27 12.50 -27.28
CA ALA A 113 -25.24 13.28 -28.05
C ALA A 113 -25.82 14.49 -27.29
N ASP A 114 -25.76 14.52 -25.95
CA ASP A 114 -26.35 15.57 -25.13
C ASP A 114 -25.32 16.16 -24.14
N ALA A 115 -25.05 17.47 -24.29
CA ALA A 115 -24.06 18.16 -23.47
C ALA A 115 -24.40 18.21 -21.97
N GLN A 116 -25.67 18.16 -21.58
CA GLN A 116 -26.08 18.09 -20.17
C GLN A 116 -25.89 16.68 -19.61
N LEU A 117 -26.24 15.64 -20.37
CA LEU A 117 -25.95 14.25 -19.99
C LEU A 117 -24.44 14.03 -19.87
N ALA A 118 -23.63 14.55 -20.80
CA ALA A 118 -22.17 14.53 -20.71
C ALA A 118 -21.65 15.17 -19.41
N LYS A 119 -22.16 16.35 -19.03
CA LYS A 119 -21.80 17.01 -17.77
C LYS A 119 -22.17 16.18 -16.55
N LEU A 120 -23.37 15.60 -16.51
CA LEU A 120 -23.82 14.76 -15.41
C LEU A 120 -22.95 13.49 -15.32
N TRP A 121 -22.71 12.82 -16.44
CA TRP A 121 -21.83 11.66 -16.53
C TRP A 121 -20.43 11.94 -16.01
N THR A 122 -19.79 13.03 -16.48
CA THR A 122 -18.47 13.45 -15.99
C THR A 122 -18.48 13.72 -14.48
N ARG A 123 -19.52 14.36 -13.95
CA ARG A 123 -19.67 14.60 -12.50
C ARG A 123 -19.86 13.30 -11.71
N ILE A 124 -20.60 12.32 -12.25
CA ILE A 124 -20.75 11.00 -11.64
C ILE A 124 -19.38 10.31 -11.54
N LEU A 125 -18.66 10.21 -12.66
CA LEU A 125 -17.36 9.54 -12.73
C LEU A 125 -16.32 10.19 -11.83
N THR A 126 -16.22 11.52 -11.83
CA THR A 126 -15.29 12.26 -10.96
C THR A 126 -15.64 12.11 -9.48
N THR A 127 -16.94 12.07 -9.13
CA THR A 127 -17.38 11.81 -7.75
C THR A 127 -17.04 10.38 -7.33
N GLN A 128 -17.28 9.40 -8.21
CA GLN A 128 -16.94 8.00 -7.97
C GLN A 128 -15.43 7.81 -7.79
N GLN A 129 -14.60 8.45 -8.63
CA GLN A 129 -13.14 8.46 -8.45
C GLN A 129 -12.74 9.06 -7.09
N GLY A 130 -13.37 10.17 -6.67
CA GLY A 130 -13.14 10.77 -5.37
C GLY A 130 -13.52 9.87 -4.19
N ILE A 131 -14.57 9.05 -4.34
CA ILE A 131 -14.97 8.02 -3.36
C ILE A 131 -13.90 6.91 -3.31
N LEU A 132 -13.50 6.38 -4.46
CA LEU A 132 -12.50 5.31 -4.56
C LEU A 132 -11.15 5.72 -3.98
N VAL A 133 -10.67 6.94 -4.26
CA VAL A 133 -9.41 7.46 -3.71
C VAL A 133 -9.45 7.53 -2.19
N ARG A 134 -10.58 7.95 -1.59
CA ARG A 134 -10.73 8.01 -0.13
C ARG A 134 -10.78 6.62 0.50
N LEU A 135 -11.47 5.68 -0.14
CA LEU A 135 -11.48 4.29 0.31
C LEU A 135 -10.11 3.66 0.21
N LEU A 136 -9.41 3.87 -0.90
CA LEU A 136 -8.04 3.41 -1.08
C LEU A 136 -7.14 4.02 -0.01
N SER A 137 -7.20 5.33 0.21
CA SER A 137 -6.43 6.01 1.27
C SER A 137 -6.74 5.48 2.67
N ALA A 138 -7.97 5.04 2.95
CA ALA A 138 -8.33 4.46 4.24
C ALA A 138 -7.83 3.01 4.42
N HIS A 139 -7.49 2.31 3.33
CA HIS A 139 -7.09 0.90 3.33
C HIS A 139 -5.64 0.65 2.91
N MET A 140 -5.01 1.63 2.26
CA MET A 140 -3.57 1.63 2.09
C MET A 140 -2.98 1.86 3.48
N PRO A 141 -2.14 0.95 4.00
CA PRO A 141 -1.30 1.31 5.13
C PRO A 141 -0.55 2.59 4.76
N GLU A 142 -0.25 3.45 5.74
CA GLU A 142 0.68 4.55 5.49
C GLU A 142 1.94 3.95 4.86
N GLU A 143 2.11 4.16 3.56
CA GLU A 143 3.36 3.82 2.90
C GLU A 143 4.38 4.78 3.50
N SER A 144 5.14 4.28 4.47
CA SER A 144 6.36 4.91 4.90
C SER A 144 7.31 4.86 3.70
N PHE A 145 7.14 5.79 2.77
CA PHE A 145 8.15 6.10 1.78
C PHE A 145 9.41 6.41 2.57
N THR A 146 10.32 5.45 2.54
CA THR A 146 11.64 5.55 3.14
C THR A 146 12.33 6.70 2.44
N THR A 147 12.27 7.89 3.03
CA THR A 147 13.32 8.88 2.78
C THR A 147 14.51 8.43 3.61
N THR A 148 15.07 7.27 3.22
CA THR A 148 16.38 6.82 3.66
C THR A 148 17.35 7.90 3.21
N GLY A 149 17.83 8.70 4.16
CA GLY A 149 18.84 9.70 3.87
C GLY A 149 20.09 8.97 3.39
N PHE A 150 20.33 8.99 2.08
CA PHE A 150 21.62 8.61 1.54
C PHE A 150 22.65 9.61 2.08
N ALA A 151 23.69 9.10 2.69
CA ALA A 151 24.82 9.89 3.15
C ALA A 151 26.09 9.32 2.50
N TYR A 152 26.97 10.22 2.09
CA TYR A 152 28.25 9.88 1.49
C TYR A 152 29.36 10.28 2.43
N PHE A 153 30.37 9.42 2.55
CA PHE A 153 31.52 9.61 3.42
C PHE A 153 32.78 9.39 2.60
N GLU A 154 33.77 10.27 2.77
CA GLU A 154 35.07 10.15 2.14
C GLU A 154 36.02 9.32 3.04
N PRO A 155 37.12 8.76 2.51
CA PRO A 155 38.07 8.00 3.29
C PRO A 155 38.58 8.77 4.52
N GLY A 156 38.46 8.16 5.70
CA GLY A 156 38.83 8.74 6.99
C GLY A 156 37.66 9.36 7.76
N ASP A 157 36.51 9.60 7.13
CA ASP A 157 35.34 10.16 7.80
C ASP A 157 34.74 9.20 8.84
N ILE A 158 34.15 9.77 9.89
CA ILE A 158 33.52 9.02 10.97
C ILE A 158 32.02 8.89 10.69
N ILE A 159 31.56 7.67 10.48
CA ILE A 159 30.14 7.32 10.24
C ILE A 159 29.39 7.19 11.57
N ILE A 160 30.03 6.56 12.57
CA ILE A 160 29.53 6.37 13.94
C ILE A 160 30.69 6.67 14.89
N ARG A 161 30.44 7.37 15.99
CA ARG A 161 31.44 7.58 17.04
C ARG A 161 31.09 6.77 18.30
N GLN A 162 32.11 6.11 18.87
CA GLN A 162 31.99 5.38 20.14
C GLN A 162 31.50 6.31 21.26
N GLY A 163 30.63 5.79 22.13
CA GLY A 163 30.07 6.52 23.28
C GLY A 163 28.89 7.45 22.97
N GLU A 164 28.60 7.73 21.70
CA GLU A 164 27.44 8.55 21.34
C GLU A 164 26.11 7.82 21.59
N PRO A 165 25.00 8.55 21.81
CA PRO A 165 23.68 7.96 21.81
C PRO A 165 23.33 7.37 20.43
N ALA A 166 22.58 6.28 20.44
CA ALA A 166 22.14 5.63 19.22
C ALA A 166 20.70 6.05 18.86
N ASP A 167 20.57 6.85 17.82
CA ASP A 167 19.27 7.27 17.25
C ASP A 167 19.04 6.74 15.83
N TYR A 168 20.07 6.14 15.22
CA TYR A 168 20.05 5.67 13.83
C TYR A 168 20.80 4.34 13.65
N VAL A 169 20.49 3.61 12.60
CA VAL A 169 21.29 2.51 12.03
C VAL A 169 21.78 2.96 10.66
N PHE A 170 22.91 2.43 10.22
CA PHE A 170 23.40 2.65 8.86
C PHE A 170 23.51 1.31 8.14
N SER A 171 23.09 1.26 6.89
CA SER A 171 23.39 0.16 5.97
C SER A 171 24.44 0.64 4.99
N LEU A 172 25.55 -0.08 4.86
CA LEU A 172 26.59 0.23 3.89
C LEU A 172 26.16 -0.30 2.52
N PHE A 173 26.02 0.59 1.54
CA PHE A 173 25.58 0.25 0.18
C PHE A 173 26.73 0.16 -0.81
N GLU A 174 27.81 0.90 -0.57
CA GLU A 174 29.01 0.87 -1.40
C GLU A 174 30.21 1.27 -0.54
N GLY A 175 31.37 0.65 -0.77
CA GLY A 175 32.63 0.91 -0.06
C GLY A 175 32.86 -0.01 1.14
N ASP A 176 33.88 0.34 1.93
CA ASP A 176 34.30 -0.41 3.12
C ASP A 176 34.63 0.56 4.27
N ALA A 177 34.41 0.12 5.51
CA ALA A 177 34.71 0.88 6.71
C ALA A 177 35.43 0.02 7.77
N ASP A 178 36.24 0.66 8.62
CA ASP A 178 36.88 0.01 9.77
C ASP A 178 36.04 0.23 11.03
N VAL A 179 35.95 -0.80 11.86
CA VAL A 179 35.38 -0.73 13.22
C VAL A 179 36.53 -0.54 14.20
N VAL A 180 36.49 0.54 14.97
CA VAL A 180 37.55 1.00 15.87
C VAL A 180 37.01 1.14 17.29
N VAL A 181 37.67 0.50 18.26
CA VAL A 181 37.39 0.64 19.70
C VAL A 181 38.65 1.15 20.38
N ASP A 182 38.56 2.27 21.10
CA ASP A 182 39.70 2.86 21.82
C ASP A 182 40.96 3.02 20.95
N ASN A 183 40.76 3.48 19.70
CA ASN A 183 41.77 3.63 18.63
C ASN A 183 42.39 2.33 18.08
N VAL A 184 41.90 1.16 18.48
CA VAL A 184 42.31 -0.14 17.92
C VAL A 184 41.29 -0.61 16.89
N VAL A 185 41.76 -1.00 15.70
CA VAL A 185 40.89 -1.60 14.68
C VAL A 185 40.54 -3.02 15.12
N VAL A 186 39.25 -3.27 15.34
CA VAL A 186 38.72 -4.55 15.84
C VAL A 186 37.92 -5.31 14.78
N GLY A 187 37.67 -4.70 13.63
CA GLY A 187 36.97 -5.33 12.52
C GLY A 187 36.80 -4.41 11.32
N SER A 188 36.13 -4.92 10.29
CA SER A 188 35.76 -4.18 9.10
C SER A 188 34.27 -4.37 8.79
N VAL A 189 33.73 -3.45 8.00
CA VAL A 189 32.36 -3.42 7.51
C VAL A 189 32.41 -3.41 6.00
N SER A 190 31.69 -4.31 5.36
CA SER A 190 31.63 -4.41 3.90
C SER A 190 30.22 -4.12 3.36
N GLU A 191 30.14 -3.97 2.03
CA GLU A 191 28.88 -3.74 1.33
C GLU A 191 27.77 -4.72 1.75
N GLY A 192 26.57 -4.19 1.98
CA GLY A 192 25.40 -4.94 2.43
C GLY A 192 25.29 -5.09 3.95
N GLU A 193 26.34 -4.80 4.72
CA GLU A 193 26.33 -4.95 6.17
C GLU A 193 25.65 -3.76 6.88
N VAL A 194 25.04 -4.07 8.02
CA VAL A 194 24.26 -3.11 8.83
C VAL A 194 25.03 -2.78 10.11
N VAL A 195 25.34 -1.51 10.34
CA VAL A 195 26.12 -1.02 11.48
C VAL A 195 25.32 -0.16 12.44
N GLY A 196 25.67 -0.25 13.72
CA GLY A 196 25.03 0.51 14.79
C GLY A 196 23.71 -0.11 15.29
N ALA A 197 23.32 -1.28 14.81
CA ALA A 197 22.11 -1.98 15.25
C ALA A 197 22.16 -2.40 16.73
N ILE A 198 23.34 -2.85 17.21
CA ILE A 198 23.52 -3.31 18.60
C ILE A 198 23.07 -2.25 19.60
N ALA A 199 23.62 -1.04 19.52
CA ALA A 199 23.32 0.05 20.44
C ALA A 199 21.82 0.42 20.47
N LEU A 200 21.12 0.31 19.34
CA LEU A 200 19.67 0.50 19.31
C LEU A 200 18.90 -0.61 20.01
N LEU A 201 19.29 -1.86 19.77
CA LEU A 201 18.64 -3.06 20.30
C LEU A 201 18.89 -3.25 21.80
N THR A 202 20.09 -2.94 22.29
CA THR A 202 20.49 -3.06 23.69
C THR A 202 20.19 -1.81 24.52
N HIS A 203 19.76 -0.72 23.88
CA HIS A 203 19.58 0.59 24.52
C HIS A 203 20.84 1.09 25.22
N SER A 204 22.01 0.79 24.66
CA SER A 204 23.31 1.25 25.15
C SER A 204 23.90 2.35 24.26
N PRO A 205 24.91 3.11 24.72
CA PRO A 205 25.73 3.95 23.85
C PRO A 205 26.41 3.13 22.74
N ARG A 206 26.92 3.80 21.70
CA ARG A 206 27.70 3.17 20.64
C ARG A 206 28.92 2.45 21.22
N SER A 207 29.06 1.16 20.91
CA SER A 207 30.16 0.31 21.39
C SER A 207 31.49 0.55 20.67
N ALA A 208 31.46 1.11 19.45
CA ALA A 208 32.63 1.33 18.61
C ALA A 208 32.44 2.54 17.70
N THR A 209 33.56 3.07 17.22
CA THR A 209 33.63 4.05 16.13
C THR A 209 33.66 3.29 14.80
N VAL A 210 32.89 3.75 13.81
CA VAL A 210 32.97 3.22 12.43
C VAL A 210 33.54 4.33 11.55
N ARG A 211 34.67 4.05 10.91
CA ARG A 211 35.41 5.01 10.08
C ARG A 211 35.48 4.52 8.65
N ALA A 212 35.09 5.36 7.70
CA ALA A 212 35.17 5.05 6.27
C ALA A 212 36.62 4.76 5.87
N LYS A 213 36.86 3.60 5.24
CA LYS A 213 38.17 3.18 4.74
C LYS A 213 38.33 3.56 3.27
N SER A 214 37.24 3.42 2.51
CA SER A 214 37.09 3.94 1.15
C SER A 214 35.94 4.95 1.10
N ARG A 215 35.61 5.44 -0.10
CA ARG A 215 34.42 6.28 -0.29
C ARG A 215 33.18 5.42 -0.05
N CYS A 216 32.37 5.79 0.92
CA CYS A 216 31.21 5.03 1.34
C CYS A 216 29.90 5.71 0.96
N SER A 217 28.96 4.92 0.45
CA SER A 217 27.55 5.30 0.33
C SER A 217 26.77 4.54 1.39
N VAL A 218 26.09 5.24 2.29
CA VAL A 218 25.31 4.62 3.36
C VAL A 218 23.88 5.10 3.36
N VAL A 219 23.00 4.22 3.82
CA VAL A 219 21.60 4.51 4.08
C VAL A 219 21.40 4.72 5.58
N LYS A 220 21.00 5.92 6.00
CA LYS A 220 20.70 6.25 7.40
C LYS A 220 19.24 5.97 7.74
N VAL A 221 19.00 5.12 8.73
CA VAL A 221 17.66 4.69 9.17
C VAL A 221 17.41 5.11 10.62
N PRO A 222 16.41 5.96 10.90
CA PRO A 222 16.03 6.33 12.27
C PRO A 222 15.54 5.15 13.12
N LYS A 223 15.77 5.23 14.44
CA LYS A 223 15.38 4.19 15.43
C LYS A 223 13.91 3.79 15.35
N HIS A 224 13.01 4.75 15.16
CA HIS A 224 11.57 4.47 15.07
C HIS A 224 11.23 3.65 13.83
N GLN A 225 11.95 3.85 12.72
CA GLN A 225 11.74 3.15 11.43
C GLN A 225 12.42 1.79 11.40
N PHE A 226 13.53 1.61 12.13
CA PHE A 226 14.27 0.36 12.15
C PHE A 226 13.41 -0.84 12.60
N LYS A 227 12.51 -0.64 13.57
CA LYS A 227 11.59 -1.70 14.05
C LYS A 227 10.61 -2.16 12.97
N ASP A 228 10.09 -1.23 12.17
CA ASP A 228 9.15 -1.56 11.11
C ASP A 228 9.85 -2.21 9.93
N LEU A 229 11.07 -1.78 9.63
CA LEU A 229 11.91 -2.33 8.58
C LEU A 229 12.32 -3.79 8.86
N ILE A 230 12.59 -4.13 10.13
CA ILE A 230 12.73 -5.51 10.60
C ILE A 230 11.47 -6.33 10.26
N ARG A 231 10.27 -5.80 10.51
CA ARG A 231 9.02 -6.54 10.26
C ARG A 231 8.71 -6.75 8.78
N THR A 232 9.02 -5.78 7.94
CA THR A 232 8.63 -5.77 6.53
C THR A 232 9.69 -6.38 5.60
N ASN A 233 10.94 -6.52 6.05
CA ASN A 233 12.04 -7.04 5.25
C ASN A 233 12.79 -8.19 5.96
N PRO A 234 12.29 -9.45 5.88
CA PRO A 234 12.92 -10.61 6.49
C PRO A 234 14.37 -10.83 6.05
N GLY A 235 14.72 -10.47 4.81
CA GLY A 235 16.08 -10.59 4.27
C GLY A 235 17.10 -9.76 5.07
N MET A 236 16.73 -8.55 5.49
CA MET A 236 17.62 -7.70 6.28
C MET A 236 17.91 -8.29 7.67
N ILE A 237 16.91 -8.88 8.33
CA ILE A 237 17.13 -9.58 9.61
C ILE A 237 18.11 -10.73 9.42
N HIS A 238 17.93 -11.51 8.35
CA HIS A 238 18.82 -12.63 8.06
C HIS A 238 20.28 -12.19 7.87
N SER A 239 20.51 -11.07 7.16
CA SER A 239 21.86 -10.49 7.03
C SER A 239 22.39 -10.05 8.40
N LEU A 240 21.62 -9.28 9.17
CA LEU A 240 22.01 -8.81 10.50
C LEU A 240 22.40 -9.96 11.44
N LEU A 241 21.58 -11.01 11.50
CA LEU A 241 21.84 -12.19 12.32
C LEU A 241 23.11 -12.92 11.88
N SER A 242 23.31 -13.05 10.56
CA SER A 242 24.48 -13.69 9.99
C SER A 242 25.78 -12.92 10.29
N ASP A 243 25.72 -11.59 10.23
CA ASP A 243 26.87 -10.71 10.51
C ASP A 243 27.24 -10.74 11.98
N MET A 244 26.25 -10.69 12.89
CA MET A 244 26.48 -10.84 14.33
C MET A 244 27.09 -12.21 14.67
N ALA A 245 26.59 -13.29 14.05
CA ALA A 245 27.14 -14.62 14.24
C ALA A 245 28.59 -14.73 13.74
N ARG A 246 28.90 -14.11 12.58
CA ARG A 246 30.26 -14.04 12.03
C ARG A 246 31.20 -13.30 12.98
N GLN A 247 30.78 -12.15 13.51
CA GLN A 247 31.58 -11.37 14.46
C GLN A 247 31.88 -12.12 15.75
N ILE A 248 30.88 -12.80 16.34
CA ILE A 248 31.10 -13.63 17.55
C ILE A 248 32.14 -14.72 17.28
N LYS A 249 32.06 -15.39 16.12
CA LYS A 249 33.03 -16.43 15.75
C LYS A 249 34.45 -15.87 15.60
N THR A 250 34.60 -14.72 14.95
CA THR A 250 35.90 -14.04 14.78
C THR A 250 36.49 -13.63 16.13
N LEU A 251 35.70 -12.99 16.99
CA LEU A 251 36.14 -12.56 18.32
C LEU A 251 36.55 -13.76 19.19
N ASN A 252 35.78 -14.85 19.18
CA ASN A 252 36.15 -16.07 19.90
C ASN A 252 37.50 -16.63 19.42
N GLY A 253 37.79 -16.58 18.12
CA GLY A 253 39.09 -17.01 17.58
C GLY A 253 40.25 -16.17 18.12
N GLN A 254 40.10 -14.84 18.13
CA GLN A 254 41.10 -13.92 18.66
C GLN A 254 41.34 -14.10 20.16
N VAL A 255 40.29 -14.35 20.94
CA VAL A 255 40.40 -14.62 22.38
C VAL A 255 41.18 -15.91 22.65
N VAL A 256 40.96 -16.96 21.84
CA VAL A 256 41.72 -18.22 21.95
C VAL A 256 43.19 -18.01 21.61
N GLU A 257 43.51 -17.26 20.57
CA GLU A 257 44.89 -16.93 20.20
C GLU A 257 45.61 -16.09 21.26
N LEU A 258 44.91 -15.20 21.96
CA LEU A 258 45.46 -14.40 23.07
C LEU A 258 45.61 -15.19 24.38
N SER A 259 44.90 -16.31 24.51
CA SER A 259 44.92 -17.17 25.71
C SER A 259 45.89 -18.35 25.58
N ALA A 260 46.56 -18.49 24.44
CA ALA A 260 47.57 -19.50 24.12
C ALA A 260 48.99 -18.93 24.27
#